data_AF-A0A316WIK7-F1
#
_entry.id   AF-A0A316WIK7-F1
#
_cell.length_a   1.000
_cell.length_b   1.000
_cell.length_c   1.000
_cell.angle_alpha   90.00
_cell.angle_beta   90.00
_cell.angle_gamma   90.00
#
_symmetry.space_group_name_H-M   'P 1'
#
loop_
_entity.id
_entity.type
_entity.pdbx_description
1 polymer ?
#
loop_
_entity_poly.entity_id
_entity_poly.type
_entity_poly.pdbx_seq_one_letter_code
_entity_poly.pdbx_strand_id
1 'polypeptide(L)'
;MKSLMKPKPGDLFYIPSISQSNENGFVIARYIEFIKPNLGHLIEVFDHFYTEPPKSISDVDTSKRLFQPIFCSMRFAADIPRWKILFGNPEYDKSESNYKDITFVFDRSLWVGGETKGIETDEMQNIEPSICWRMDHIIFRVLNHLKGFLSNDEVMDYDKIPMEYRQDNEIAQKRVNEIAEIMHDKFKSWG
;
A
#
# COMPACT_ATOMS: atom_id res chain seq x y z
N MET A 1 -20.44 -2.82 1.52
CA MET A 1 -19.07 -2.66 2.12
C MET A 1 -18.88 -1.29 2.79
N LYS A 2 -17.91 -1.11 3.72
CA LYS A 2 -17.69 0.15 4.48
C LYS A 2 -16.48 0.95 3.98
N SER A 3 -16.57 2.29 3.98
CA SER A 3 -15.43 3.15 3.64
C SER A 3 -14.30 3.09 4.67
N LEU A 4 -13.06 3.17 4.18
CA LEU A 4 -11.83 3.22 4.98
C LEU A 4 -11.69 4.59 5.67
N MET A 5 -12.33 4.74 6.83
CA MET A 5 -12.29 5.99 7.62
C MET A 5 -11.71 5.82 9.02
N LYS A 6 -11.99 4.68 9.65
CA LYS A 6 -11.52 4.35 11.00
C LYS A 6 -11.07 2.89 11.00
N PRO A 7 -10.00 2.56 10.26
CA PRO A 7 -9.53 1.19 10.17
C PRO A 7 -9.11 0.68 11.55
N LYS A 8 -9.34 -0.60 11.77
CA LYS A 8 -8.85 -1.36 12.93
C LYS A 8 -7.74 -2.28 12.47
N PRO A 9 -6.73 -2.57 13.32
CA PRO A 9 -5.70 -3.56 13.02
C PRO A 9 -6.32 -4.83 12.44
N GLY A 10 -5.78 -5.32 11.32
CA GLY A 10 -6.29 -6.49 10.61
C GLY A 10 -7.38 -6.21 9.57
N ASP A 11 -7.88 -4.97 9.44
CA ASP A 11 -8.77 -4.61 8.35
C ASP A 11 -8.06 -4.76 7.00
N LEU A 12 -8.70 -5.47 6.08
CA LEU A 12 -8.27 -5.70 4.71
C LEU A 12 -9.08 -4.81 3.77
N PHE A 13 -8.38 -4.01 2.97
CA PHE A 13 -8.99 -3.05 2.05
C PHE A 13 -8.34 -3.12 0.66
N TYR A 14 -9.05 -2.67 -0.37
CA TYR A 14 -8.53 -2.70 -1.73
C TYR A 14 -7.68 -1.47 -2.05
N ILE A 15 -6.70 -1.65 -2.94
CA ILE A 15 -5.98 -0.59 -3.62
C ILE A 15 -6.18 -0.79 -5.12
N PRO A 16 -6.83 0.14 -5.84
CA PRO A 16 -7.09 -0.01 -7.27
C PRO A 16 -5.77 -0.03 -8.05
N SER A 17 -5.68 -0.84 -9.09
CA SER A 17 -4.50 -0.88 -9.95
C SER A 17 -4.76 -1.56 -11.30
N ILE A 18 -3.72 -1.62 -12.11
CA ILE A 18 -3.72 -2.25 -13.43
C ILE A 18 -2.65 -3.33 -13.44
N SER A 19 -3.01 -4.54 -13.87
CA SER A 19 -2.08 -5.67 -13.94
C SER A 19 -0.99 -5.44 -14.99
N GLN A 20 0.01 -6.33 -15.01
CA GLN A 20 1.01 -6.36 -16.09
C GLN A 20 0.38 -6.44 -17.48
N SER A 21 -0.68 -7.25 -17.64
CA SER A 21 -1.45 -7.47 -18.88
C SER A 21 -2.44 -6.36 -19.23
N ASN A 22 -2.45 -5.23 -18.49
CA ASN A 22 -3.37 -4.10 -18.67
C ASN A 22 -4.83 -4.41 -18.29
N GLU A 23 -5.06 -5.33 -17.35
CA GLU A 23 -6.38 -5.59 -16.81
C GLU A 23 -6.67 -4.68 -15.60
N ASN A 24 -7.90 -4.18 -15.52
CA ASN A 24 -8.35 -3.34 -14.42
C ASN A 24 -8.78 -4.18 -13.22
N GLY A 25 -8.17 -3.92 -12.07
CA GLY A 25 -8.42 -4.68 -10.85
C GLY A 25 -7.84 -3.99 -9.63
N PHE A 26 -7.41 -4.77 -8.66
CA PHE A 26 -6.91 -4.26 -7.40
C PHE A 26 -5.99 -5.27 -6.72
N VAL A 27 -5.19 -4.78 -5.78
CA VAL A 27 -4.52 -5.60 -4.77
C VAL A 27 -5.19 -5.37 -3.42
N ILE A 28 -4.95 -6.27 -2.47
CA ILE A 28 -5.42 -6.13 -1.11
C ILE A 28 -4.28 -5.64 -0.22
N ALA A 29 -4.61 -4.75 0.70
CA ALA A 29 -3.71 -4.26 1.73
C ALA A 29 -4.31 -4.51 3.11
N ARG A 30 -3.44 -4.69 4.10
CA ARG A 30 -3.80 -4.84 5.51
C ARG A 30 -3.38 -3.60 6.28
N TYR A 31 -4.30 -3.10 7.11
CA TYR A 31 -3.97 -2.06 8.09
C TYR A 31 -3.35 -2.71 9.33
N ILE A 32 -2.17 -2.24 9.71
CA ILE A 32 -1.43 -2.75 10.87
C ILE A 32 -1.80 -1.91 12.09
N GLU A 33 -1.43 -0.62 12.10
CA GLU A 33 -1.77 0.30 13.18
C GLU A 33 -1.49 1.76 12.83
N PHE A 34 -1.77 2.67 13.77
CA PHE A 34 -1.33 4.06 13.68
C PHE A 34 -0.11 4.27 14.58
N ILE A 35 1.00 4.73 14.00
CA ILE A 35 2.24 4.95 14.73
C ILE A 35 2.29 6.37 15.29
N LYS A 36 2.30 6.46 16.62
CA LYS A 36 2.37 7.70 17.39
C LYS A 36 3.80 8.29 17.38
N PRO A 37 3.97 9.61 17.59
CA PRO A 37 2.91 10.61 17.81
C PRO A 37 2.15 11.02 16.54
N ASN A 38 2.72 10.87 15.33
CA ASN A 38 2.05 11.19 14.05
C ASN A 38 2.83 10.68 12.81
N LEU A 39 3.50 9.52 12.88
CA LEU A 39 4.27 9.01 11.73
C LEU A 39 3.36 8.59 10.57
N GLY A 40 2.18 8.06 10.88
CA GLY A 40 1.16 7.69 9.91
C GLY A 40 0.52 6.35 10.23
N HIS A 41 -0.37 5.93 9.35
CA HIS A 41 -0.99 4.61 9.36
C HIS A 41 -0.04 3.60 8.70
N LEU A 42 0.46 2.65 9.47
CA LEU A 42 1.28 1.57 8.94
C LEU A 42 0.38 0.56 8.22
N ILE A 43 0.71 0.27 6.97
CA ILE A 43 0.00 -0.70 6.13
C ILE A 43 1.01 -1.62 5.45
N GLU A 44 0.54 -2.77 5.00
CA GLU A 44 1.26 -3.63 4.06
C GLU A 44 0.36 -3.96 2.87
N VAL A 45 0.97 -4.20 1.71
CA VAL A 45 0.27 -4.46 0.45
C VAL A 45 0.71 -5.80 -0.10
N PHE A 46 -0.25 -6.67 -0.42
CA PHE A 46 0.02 -8.01 -0.93
C PHE A 46 0.16 -8.02 -2.46
N ASP A 47 0.88 -8.99 -2.99
CA ASP A 47 1.22 -9.02 -4.43
C ASP A 47 0.13 -9.64 -5.32
N HIS A 48 -0.81 -10.38 -4.73
CA HIS A 48 -1.89 -11.00 -5.48
C HIS A 48 -2.84 -9.96 -6.09
N PHE A 49 -3.03 -10.06 -7.41
CA PHE A 49 -3.91 -9.18 -8.18
C PHE A 49 -5.28 -9.81 -8.39
N TYR A 50 -6.33 -9.06 -8.05
CA TYR A 50 -7.71 -9.50 -8.11
C TYR A 50 -8.49 -8.70 -9.15
N THR A 51 -9.30 -9.41 -9.95
CA THR A 51 -10.29 -8.82 -10.85
C THR A 51 -11.71 -8.87 -10.27
N GLU A 52 -11.93 -9.69 -9.24
CA GLU A 52 -13.16 -9.85 -8.46
C GLU A 52 -12.84 -9.94 -6.96
N PRO A 53 -13.74 -9.51 -6.05
CA PRO A 53 -13.54 -9.66 -4.62
C PRO A 53 -13.43 -11.12 -4.20
N PRO A 54 -12.49 -11.46 -3.30
CA PRO A 54 -12.51 -12.75 -2.62
C PRO A 54 -13.85 -12.97 -1.92
N LYS A 55 -14.28 -14.23 -1.77
CA LYS A 55 -15.58 -14.56 -1.15
C LYS A 55 -15.51 -14.51 0.36
N SER A 56 -14.34 -14.79 0.92
CA SER A 56 -14.07 -14.82 2.34
C SER A 56 -12.67 -14.33 2.66
N ILE A 57 -12.41 -14.06 3.94
CA ILE A 57 -11.10 -13.63 4.40
C ILE A 57 -10.01 -14.69 4.17
N SER A 58 -10.36 -15.97 4.25
CA SER A 58 -9.42 -17.08 4.00
C SER A 58 -9.02 -17.21 2.53
N ASP A 59 -9.76 -16.58 1.62
CA ASP A 59 -9.44 -16.56 0.18
C ASP A 59 -8.48 -15.42 -0.16
N VAL A 60 -8.10 -14.58 0.80
CA VAL A 60 -7.14 -13.50 0.60
C VAL A 60 -5.73 -14.07 0.71
N ASP A 61 -4.98 -14.01 -0.38
CA ASP A 61 -3.56 -14.34 -0.40
C ASP A 61 -2.74 -13.25 0.30
N THR A 62 -2.24 -13.56 1.49
CA THR A 62 -1.32 -12.73 2.27
C THR A 62 0.09 -13.31 2.34
N SER A 63 0.42 -14.28 1.46
CA SER A 63 1.68 -15.02 1.52
C SER A 63 2.89 -14.18 1.14
N LYS A 64 2.68 -13.17 0.29
CA LYS A 64 3.73 -12.29 -0.22
C LYS A 64 3.28 -10.84 -0.27
N ARG A 65 4.25 -9.96 -0.01
CA ARG A 65 4.06 -8.52 -0.16
C ARG A 65 4.56 -8.07 -1.51
N LEU A 66 3.95 -6.99 -1.99
CA LEU A 66 4.41 -6.29 -3.17
C LEU A 66 5.66 -5.45 -2.84
N PHE A 67 5.69 -4.86 -1.65
CA PHE A 67 6.83 -4.11 -1.11
C PHE A 67 6.82 -4.08 0.43
N GLN A 68 7.90 -3.62 1.04
CA GLN A 68 8.01 -3.46 2.49
C GLN A 68 6.86 -2.59 3.06
N PRO A 69 6.38 -2.84 4.29
CA PRO A 69 5.31 -2.02 4.87
C PRO A 69 5.64 -0.52 4.84
N ILE A 70 4.62 0.31 4.66
CA ILE A 70 4.77 1.77 4.48
C ILE A 70 3.88 2.56 5.43
N PHE A 71 4.29 3.80 5.71
CA PHE A 71 3.37 4.77 6.31
C PHE A 71 2.44 5.37 5.28
N CYS A 72 1.18 5.47 5.65
CA CYS A 72 0.09 6.03 4.86
C CYS A 72 -0.58 7.14 5.65
N SER A 73 -0.89 8.25 5.00
CA SER A 73 -1.58 9.38 5.64
C SER A 73 -3.07 9.14 5.88
N MET A 74 -3.67 8.14 5.20
CA MET A 74 -5.13 7.96 5.07
C MET A 74 -5.86 9.24 4.60
N ARG A 75 -5.14 10.16 3.96
CA ARG A 75 -5.69 11.37 3.35
C ARG A 75 -5.90 11.13 1.86
N PHE A 76 -7.16 11.17 1.46
CA PHE A 76 -7.56 11.04 0.06
C PHE A 76 -7.39 12.38 -0.64
N ALA A 77 -6.81 12.36 -1.84
CA ALA A 77 -6.93 13.48 -2.76
C ALA A 77 -8.41 13.72 -3.09
N ALA A 78 -8.77 14.97 -3.44
CA ALA A 78 -10.17 15.32 -3.72
C ALA A 78 -10.79 14.44 -4.80
N ASP A 79 -9.98 14.01 -5.77
CA ASP A 79 -10.41 13.31 -6.97
C ASP A 79 -10.20 11.79 -6.91
N ILE A 80 -9.81 11.24 -5.74
CA ILE A 80 -9.68 9.79 -5.54
C ILE A 80 -10.78 9.31 -4.60
N PRO A 81 -11.67 8.41 -5.05
CA PRO A 81 -12.67 7.82 -4.19
C PRO A 81 -12.07 7.14 -2.96
N ARG A 82 -12.82 7.18 -1.85
CA ARG A 82 -12.44 6.49 -0.64
C ARG A 82 -12.48 4.97 -0.85
N TRP A 83 -11.35 4.32 -0.58
CA TRP A 83 -11.26 2.86 -0.60
C TRP A 83 -12.19 2.25 0.44
N LYS A 84 -12.52 0.97 0.25
CA LYS A 84 -13.44 0.22 1.12
C LYS A 84 -12.72 -0.91 1.82
N ILE A 85 -13.14 -1.18 3.04
CA ILE A 85 -12.77 -2.37 3.80
C ILE A 85 -13.61 -3.53 3.25
N LEU A 86 -12.92 -4.59 2.82
CA LEU A 86 -13.51 -5.83 2.31
C LEU A 86 -13.80 -6.77 3.49
N PHE A 87 -12.82 -6.95 4.37
CA PHE A 87 -12.90 -7.82 5.54
C PHE A 87 -12.25 -7.17 6.75
N GLY A 88 -12.74 -7.48 7.94
CA GLY A 88 -12.05 -7.17 9.19
C GLY A 88 -11.56 -8.46 9.83
N ASN A 89 -10.28 -8.52 10.20
CA ASN A 89 -9.73 -9.61 11.02
C ASN A 89 -9.58 -9.16 12.48
N PRO A 90 -10.58 -9.39 13.36
CA PRO A 90 -10.49 -8.99 14.75
C PRO A 90 -9.43 -9.77 15.55
N GLU A 91 -9.04 -10.96 15.07
CA GLU A 91 -8.05 -11.83 15.70
C GLU A 91 -6.63 -11.54 15.18
N TYR A 92 -6.45 -10.52 14.33
CA TYR A 92 -5.17 -10.17 13.76
C TYR A 92 -4.13 -9.86 14.84
N ASP A 93 -3.01 -10.56 14.75
CA ASP A 93 -1.82 -10.29 15.56
C ASP A 93 -0.70 -9.71 14.70
N LYS A 94 0.05 -8.75 15.25
CA LYS A 94 1.13 -8.07 14.54
C LYS A 94 2.27 -9.01 14.13
N SER A 95 2.41 -10.18 14.76
CA SER A 95 3.37 -11.19 14.32
C SER A 95 3.07 -11.73 12.92
N GLU A 96 1.81 -11.72 12.48
CA GLU A 96 1.42 -12.04 11.09
C GLU A 96 1.98 -11.05 10.06
N SER A 97 2.43 -9.87 10.51
CA SER A 97 3.09 -8.88 9.67
C SER A 97 4.60 -8.84 9.90
N ASN A 98 5.19 -9.79 10.63
CA ASN A 98 6.58 -9.74 11.05
C ASN A 98 6.96 -8.37 11.65
N TYR A 99 6.06 -7.78 12.44
CA TYR A 99 6.13 -6.37 12.85
C TYR A 99 7.48 -5.98 13.48
N LYS A 100 8.04 -6.87 14.29
CA LYS A 100 9.35 -6.74 14.94
C LYS A 100 10.52 -6.51 13.97
N ASP A 101 10.36 -6.88 12.71
CA ASP A 101 11.38 -6.78 11.66
C ASP A 101 11.08 -5.64 10.66
N ILE A 102 9.95 -4.93 10.80
CA ILE A 102 9.63 -3.79 9.94
C ILE A 102 10.57 -2.63 10.28
N THR A 103 11.29 -2.14 9.26
CA THR A 103 12.33 -1.13 9.40
C THR A 103 12.00 0.12 8.59
N PHE A 104 12.29 1.30 9.16
CA PHE A 104 12.24 2.57 8.43
C PHE A 104 13.47 3.41 8.73
N VAL A 105 14.00 4.08 7.70
CA VAL A 105 15.05 5.08 7.85
C VAL A 105 14.46 6.42 8.24
N PHE A 106 14.94 6.94 9.37
CA PHE A 106 14.88 8.35 9.73
C PHE A 106 16.29 8.95 9.59
N ASP A 107 16.38 10.27 9.47
CA ASP A 107 17.62 11.02 9.18
C ASP A 107 18.90 10.43 9.81
N ARG A 108 18.86 10.11 11.12
CA ARG A 108 20.01 9.53 11.85
C ARG A 108 19.67 8.32 12.71
N SER A 109 18.56 7.65 12.42
CA SER A 109 18.10 6.53 13.24
C SER A 109 17.27 5.57 12.43
N LEU A 110 17.28 4.29 12.81
CA LEU A 110 16.28 3.35 12.34
C LEU A 110 15.14 3.26 13.34
N TRP A 111 13.93 3.20 12.80
CA TRP A 111 12.79 2.64 13.52
C TRP A 111 12.69 1.17 13.14
N VAL A 112 12.62 0.28 14.14
CA VAL A 112 12.52 -1.16 13.97
C VAL A 112 11.45 -1.70 14.90
N GLY A 113 10.34 -2.17 14.35
CA GLY A 113 9.28 -2.82 15.12
C GLY A 113 8.76 -2.02 16.32
N GLY A 114 8.67 -0.69 16.20
CA GLY A 114 8.20 0.21 17.26
C GLY A 114 9.30 0.89 18.08
N GLU A 115 10.56 0.51 17.91
CA GLU A 115 11.69 1.07 18.67
C GLU A 115 12.62 1.90 17.77
N THR A 116 13.16 2.99 18.30
CA THR A 116 14.16 3.80 17.59
C THR A 116 15.57 3.46 18.07
N LYS A 117 16.47 3.18 17.12
CA LYS A 117 17.88 2.87 17.35
C LYS A 117 18.76 3.86 16.56
N GLY A 118 19.81 4.38 17.18
CA GLY A 118 20.82 5.18 16.48
C GLY A 118 21.70 4.29 15.61
N ILE A 119 22.14 4.78 14.44
CA ILE A 119 22.92 4.01 13.47
C ILE A 119 24.06 4.81 12.85
N GLU A 120 25.13 4.09 12.50
CA GLU A 120 26.24 4.54 11.65
C GLU A 120 25.87 4.37 10.16
N THR A 121 26.14 5.37 9.33
CA THR A 121 25.46 5.69 8.05
C THR A 121 25.39 4.60 6.96
N ASP A 122 26.16 3.51 7.04
CA ASP A 122 26.33 2.56 5.94
C ASP A 122 25.25 1.46 5.89
N GLU A 123 24.42 1.31 6.93
CA GLU A 123 23.35 0.30 7.01
C GLU A 123 22.01 0.73 6.39
N MET A 124 21.91 1.93 5.81
CA MET A 124 20.62 2.55 5.43
C MET A 124 20.17 2.26 3.99
N GLN A 125 20.98 1.59 3.16
CA GLN A 125 20.62 1.32 1.77
C GLN A 125 19.50 0.28 1.67
N ASN A 126 18.51 0.54 0.80
CA ASN A 126 17.34 -0.33 0.55
C ASN A 126 16.39 -0.54 1.73
N ILE A 127 16.46 0.30 2.77
CA ILE A 127 15.44 0.35 3.82
C ILE A 127 14.41 1.42 3.44
N GLU A 128 13.13 1.14 3.68
CA GLU A 128 12.05 2.07 3.36
C GLU A 128 12.27 3.40 4.10
N PRO A 129 12.26 4.55 3.41
CA PRO A 129 12.35 5.84 4.08
C PRO A 129 11.08 6.11 4.88
N SER A 130 11.18 6.95 5.91
CA SER A 130 10.05 7.40 6.75
C SER A 130 9.09 8.38 6.04
N ILE A 131 8.66 8.03 4.82
CA ILE A 131 7.70 8.79 4.01
C ILE A 131 6.28 8.40 4.40
N CYS A 132 5.46 9.39 4.76
CA CYS A 132 4.02 9.21 4.94
C CYS A 132 3.30 9.40 3.60
N TRP A 133 3.01 8.31 2.91
CA TRP A 133 2.46 8.30 1.55
C TRP A 133 1.00 8.75 1.51
N ARG A 134 0.62 9.45 0.43
CA ARG A 134 -0.79 9.74 0.11
C ARG A 134 -1.41 8.58 -0.65
N MET A 135 -2.74 8.48 -0.59
CA MET A 135 -3.48 7.32 -1.14
C MET A 135 -3.25 7.16 -2.65
N ASP A 136 -3.26 8.25 -3.39
CA ASP A 136 -2.96 8.31 -4.83
C ASP A 136 -1.53 7.85 -5.15
N HIS A 137 -0.53 8.30 -4.38
CA HIS A 137 0.86 7.87 -4.57
C HIS A 137 1.04 6.36 -4.35
N ILE A 138 0.26 5.76 -3.45
CA ILE A 138 0.29 4.31 -3.24
C ILE A 138 -0.25 3.57 -4.47
N ILE A 139 -1.25 4.11 -5.17
CA ILE A 139 -1.75 3.53 -6.43
C ILE A 139 -0.62 3.52 -7.48
N PHE A 140 0.11 4.62 -7.62
CA PHE A 140 1.28 4.67 -8.51
C PHE A 140 2.31 3.62 -8.14
N ARG A 141 2.68 3.49 -6.86
CA ARG A 141 3.66 2.51 -6.41
C ARG A 141 3.20 1.09 -6.75
N VAL A 142 1.97 0.72 -6.35
CA VAL A 142 1.40 -0.59 -6.65
C VAL A 142 1.43 -0.89 -8.15
N LEU A 143 0.99 0.07 -8.98
CA LEU A 143 1.00 -0.09 -10.43
C LEU A 143 2.42 -0.35 -10.95
N ASN A 144 3.42 0.39 -10.48
CA ASN A 144 4.80 0.24 -10.95
C ASN A 144 5.44 -1.11 -10.56
N HIS A 145 5.12 -1.64 -9.38
CA HIS A 145 5.52 -3.00 -9.02
C HIS A 145 4.79 -4.06 -9.87
N LEU A 146 3.46 -3.92 -10.06
CA LEU A 146 2.70 -4.86 -10.89
C LEU A 146 3.11 -4.84 -12.37
N LYS A 147 3.63 -3.72 -12.86
CA LYS A 147 4.22 -3.60 -14.20
C LYS A 147 5.63 -4.21 -14.30
N GLY A 148 6.25 -4.54 -13.18
CA GLY A 148 7.60 -5.08 -13.12
C GLY A 148 8.71 -4.03 -13.29
N PHE A 149 8.39 -2.74 -13.14
CA PHE A 149 9.41 -1.68 -13.14
C PHE A 149 10.17 -1.63 -11.81
N LEU A 150 9.53 -2.10 -10.73
CA LEU A 150 10.10 -2.29 -9.41
C LEU A 150 9.93 -3.75 -9.01
N SER A 151 10.96 -4.33 -8.39
CA SER A 151 10.94 -5.70 -7.87
C SER A 151 10.14 -5.79 -6.57
N ASN A 152 9.80 -7.00 -6.13
CA ASN A 152 9.21 -7.19 -4.79
C ASN A 152 10.16 -6.68 -3.70
N ASP A 153 9.59 -6.10 -2.65
CA ASP A 153 10.32 -5.50 -1.51
C ASP A 153 11.22 -4.31 -1.86
N GLU A 154 11.25 -3.90 -3.13
CA GLU A 154 12.02 -2.75 -3.56
C GLU A 154 11.40 -1.44 -3.04
N VAL A 155 12.25 -0.52 -2.58
CA VAL A 155 11.84 0.84 -2.23
C VAL A 155 11.43 1.59 -3.50
N MET A 156 10.65 2.66 -3.35
CA MET A 156 10.27 3.47 -4.50
C MET A 156 11.50 4.15 -5.13
N ASP A 157 11.87 3.72 -6.34
CA ASP A 157 12.95 4.30 -7.14
C ASP A 157 12.38 4.92 -8.43
N TYR A 158 12.31 6.25 -8.47
CA TYR A 158 11.73 6.97 -9.61
C TYR A 158 12.59 6.86 -10.87
N ASP A 159 13.89 6.57 -10.76
CA ASP A 159 14.79 6.52 -11.91
C ASP A 159 14.54 5.26 -12.76
N LYS A 160 14.08 4.18 -12.13
CA LYS A 160 13.69 2.92 -12.80
C LYS A 160 12.34 2.97 -13.51
N ILE A 161 11.50 3.93 -13.14
CA ILE A 161 10.13 4.03 -13.65
C ILE A 161 10.14 4.80 -14.99
N PRO A 162 9.51 4.28 -16.07
CA PRO A 162 9.36 5.05 -17.30
C PRO A 162 8.51 6.29 -17.09
N MET A 163 8.85 7.38 -17.78
CA MET A 163 8.26 8.71 -17.54
C MET A 163 6.72 8.71 -17.59
N GLU A 164 6.12 7.95 -18.49
CA GLU A 164 4.67 7.81 -18.67
C GLU A 164 3.93 7.04 -17.56
N TYR A 165 4.68 6.53 -16.57
CA TYR A 165 4.18 5.88 -15.36
C TYR A 165 4.56 6.61 -14.06
N ARG A 166 5.29 7.73 -14.17
CA ARG A 166 5.68 8.56 -13.01
C ARG A 166 4.55 9.48 -12.58
N GLN A 167 4.49 9.78 -11.29
CA GLN A 167 3.41 10.58 -10.69
C GLN A 167 3.30 12.02 -11.21
N ASP A 168 4.40 12.59 -11.71
CA ASP A 168 4.48 13.93 -12.27
C ASP A 168 4.03 14.01 -13.74
N ASN A 169 3.73 12.87 -14.36
CA ASN A 169 3.24 12.78 -15.72
C ASN A 169 1.71 12.81 -15.79
N GLU A 170 1.15 13.68 -16.62
CA GLU A 170 -0.30 13.85 -16.78
C GLU A 170 -1.03 12.58 -17.25
N ILE A 171 -0.41 11.77 -18.12
CA ILE A 171 -1.00 10.51 -18.60
C ILE A 171 -1.08 9.51 -17.45
N ALA A 172 -0.04 9.45 -16.62
CA ALA A 172 -0.01 8.57 -15.46
C ALA A 172 -1.05 8.99 -14.40
N GLN A 173 -1.17 10.30 -14.13
CA GLN A 173 -2.19 10.84 -13.22
C GLN A 173 -3.60 10.52 -13.70
N LYS A 174 -3.89 10.76 -14.98
CA LYS A 174 -5.18 10.41 -15.58
C LYS A 174 -5.49 8.93 -15.41
N ARG A 175 -4.53 8.05 -15.70
CA ARG A 175 -4.67 6.59 -15.52
C ARG A 175 -5.00 6.21 -14.08
N VAL A 176 -4.31 6.80 -13.10
CA VAL A 176 -4.54 6.54 -11.66
C VAL A 176 -5.93 6.99 -11.23
N ASN A 177 -6.38 8.17 -11.69
CA ASN A 177 -7.73 8.66 -11.39
C ASN A 177 -8.80 7.76 -12.03
N GLU A 178 -8.63 7.40 -13.30
CA GLU A 178 -9.57 6.53 -14.03
C GLU A 178 -9.70 5.16 -13.37
N ILE A 179 -8.60 4.49 -13.02
CA ILE A 179 -8.67 3.18 -12.36
C ILE A 179 -9.30 3.26 -10.97
N ALA A 180 -9.04 4.35 -10.23
CA ALA A 180 -9.65 4.56 -8.92
C ALA A 180 -11.18 4.67 -9.02
N GLU A 181 -11.70 5.42 -9.99
CA GLU A 181 -13.14 5.53 -10.26
C GLU A 181 -13.74 4.21 -10.74
N ILE A 182 -13.12 3.55 -11.72
CA ILE A 182 -13.59 2.25 -12.24
C ILE A 182 -13.75 1.24 -11.10
N MET A 183 -12.74 1.14 -10.22
CA MET A 183 -12.79 0.20 -9.12
C MET A 183 -13.78 0.62 -8.04
N HIS A 184 -13.89 1.91 -7.73
CA HIS A 184 -14.91 2.41 -6.81
C HIS A 184 -16.32 2.01 -7.26
N ASP A 185 -16.62 2.16 -8.54
CA ASP A 185 -17.91 1.78 -9.11
C ASP A 185 -18.14 0.26 -9.11
N LYS A 186 -17.13 -0.54 -9.46
CA LYS A 186 -17.19 -2.01 -9.28
C LYS A 186 -17.46 -2.39 -7.83
N PHE A 187 -16.78 -1.77 -6.87
CA PHE A 187 -17.01 -2.02 -5.44
C PHE A 187 -18.34 -1.47 -4.93
N LYS A 188 -19.04 -0.60 -5.66
CA LYS A 188 -20.44 -0.25 -5.37
C LYS A 188 -21.39 -1.32 -5.92
N SER A 189 -21.10 -1.93 -7.06
CA SER A 189 -21.98 -2.96 -7.63
C SER A 189 -21.84 -4.33 -6.95
N TRP A 190 -20.65 -4.66 -6.44
CA TRP A 190 -20.40 -5.92 -5.71
C TRP A 190 -20.91 -5.94 -4.26
N GLY A 191 -21.31 -4.80 -3.69
CA GLY A 191 -21.40 -4.65 -2.24
C GLY A 191 -22.47 -3.74 -1.71
#